data_AF-A0A6P3ICT6-F1
#
_entry.id   AF-A0A6P3ICT6-F1
#
_cell.length_a   1.000
_cell.length_b   1.000
_cell.length_c   1.000
_cell.angle_alpha   90.00
_cell.angle_beta   90.00
_cell.angle_gamma   90.00
#
_symmetry.space_group_name_H-M   'P 1'
#
loop_
_entity.id
_entity.type
_entity.pdbx_description
1 polymer ?
#
loop_
_entity_poly.entity_id
_entity_poly.type
_entity_poly.pdbx_seq_one_letter_code
_entity_poly.pdbx_strand_id
1 'polypeptide(L)'
;MWLLLSLGLRDQSGLVAGLQGGTGCHCCLRPLVWQGLDVVRASRALIGATNPADATPGTIRGDFCIEVGKNVIHGSDSVESARREIALWFRTDELLCWEDSAGHWLYE
;
A
#
# COMPACT_ATOMS: atom_id res chain seq x y z
N MET A 1 8.89 2.62 0.49
CA MET A 1 7.43 2.83 0.58
C MET A 1 6.81 1.59 1.15
N TRP A 2 5.95 1.70 2.17
CA TRP A 2 5.16 0.57 2.67
C TRP A 2 3.82 0.51 1.93
N LEU A 3 3.43 -0.68 1.50
CA LEU A 3 2.17 -0.95 0.83
C LEU A 3 1.39 -2.03 1.59
N LEU A 4 0.12 -1.77 1.89
CA LEU A 4 -0.80 -2.77 2.42
C LEU A 4 -1.93 -2.98 1.44
N LEU A 5 -1.99 -4.15 0.81
CA LEU A 5 -3.13 -4.55 -0.01
C LEU A 5 -4.12 -5.34 0.85
N SER A 6 -5.36 -4.88 0.89
CA SER A 6 -6.51 -5.60 1.46
C SER A 6 -7.39 -6.09 0.32
N LEU A 7 -7.40 -7.41 0.11
CA LEU A 7 -8.31 -8.08 -0.82
C LEU A 7 -9.53 -8.57 -0.03
N GLY A 8 -10.59 -7.76 0.12
CA GLY A 8 -11.87 -8.27 0.66
C GLY A 8 -12.83 -7.25 1.29
N LEU A 9 -14.11 -7.33 0.89
CA LEU A 9 -15.27 -6.48 1.21
C LEU A 9 -15.80 -6.61 2.66
N ARG A 10 -16.05 -5.50 3.38
CA ARG A 10 -17.31 -5.11 4.10
C ARG A 10 -17.14 -3.92 5.09
N ASP A 11 -18.20 -3.09 5.10
CA ASP A 11 -18.78 -2.13 6.09
C ASP A 11 -17.93 -1.26 7.06
N GLN A 12 -18.34 0.00 7.21
CA GLN A 12 -17.58 1.21 7.58
C GLN A 12 -17.57 1.61 9.08
N SER A 13 -17.64 0.67 10.04
CA SER A 13 -17.71 1.03 11.48
C SER A 13 -16.47 0.70 12.32
N GLY A 14 -15.37 0.22 11.73
CA GLY A 14 -14.17 -0.12 12.51
C GLY A 14 -12.90 -0.18 11.68
N LEU A 15 -12.13 0.92 11.63
CA LEU A 15 -10.85 0.94 10.91
C LEU A 15 -9.79 0.03 11.56
N VAL A 16 -9.82 -0.10 12.89
CA VAL A 16 -8.97 -1.04 13.65
C VAL A 16 -9.59 -2.44 13.69
N ALA A 17 -10.92 -2.54 13.82
CA ALA A 17 -11.62 -3.82 13.80
C ALA A 17 -11.58 -4.51 12.42
N GLY A 18 -11.48 -3.76 11.31
CA GLY A 18 -11.30 -4.32 9.97
C GLY A 18 -9.90 -4.87 9.70
N LEU A 19 -8.90 -4.44 10.47
CA LEU A 19 -7.52 -4.97 10.39
C LEU A 19 -7.34 -6.22 11.28
N GLN A 20 -8.20 -6.43 12.28
CA GLN A 20 -8.02 -7.47 13.31
C GLN A 20 -9.25 -8.37 13.54
N GLY A 21 -10.38 -8.14 12.87
CA GLY A 21 -11.66 -8.78 13.17
C GLY A 21 -12.15 -9.71 12.07
N GLY A 22 -12.21 -11.01 12.38
CA GLY A 22 -13.16 -11.93 11.71
C GLY A 22 -12.62 -13.33 11.46
N THR A 23 -12.87 -14.24 12.40
CA THR A 23 -12.90 -15.68 12.12
C THR A 23 -14.01 -15.97 11.10
N GLY A 24 -13.69 -15.98 9.81
CA GLY A 24 -14.63 -16.38 8.75
C GLY A 24 -14.36 -15.85 7.35
N CYS A 25 -13.52 -14.81 7.19
CA CYS A 25 -13.11 -14.33 5.87
C CYS A 25 -11.59 -14.20 5.85
N HIS A 26 -10.92 -14.90 4.93
CA HIS A 26 -9.47 -14.83 4.75
C HIS A 26 -9.08 -13.49 4.08
N CYS A 27 -9.39 -12.35 4.71
CA CYS A 27 -8.84 -11.06 4.33
C CYS A 27 -7.40 -10.96 4.86
N CYS A 28 -6.49 -11.70 4.23
CA CYS A 28 -5.09 -11.63 4.57
C CYS A 28 -4.50 -10.33 3.99
N LEU A 29 -4.19 -9.40 4.89
CA LEU A 29 -3.39 -8.23 4.54
C LEU A 29 -2.03 -8.68 4.02
N ARG A 30 -1.58 -8.10 2.91
CA ARG A 30 -0.26 -8.38 2.35
C ARG A 30 0.62 -7.14 2.48
N PRO A 31 1.47 -7.05 3.51
CA PRO A 31 2.42 -5.96 3.63
C PRO A 31 3.55 -6.18 2.63
N LEU A 32 3.99 -5.10 1.98
CA LEU A 32 5.10 -5.09 1.03
C LEU A 32 5.94 -3.81 1.26
N VAL A 33 7.23 -3.89 0.97
CA VAL A 33 8.14 -2.73 0.96
C VAL A 33 8.73 -2.56 -0.43
N TRP A 34 8.52 -1.39 -1.01
CA TRP A 34 9.07 -1.02 -2.32
C TRP A 34 10.21 -0.01 -2.17
N GLN A 35 11.25 -0.18 -2.98
CA GLN A 35 12.43 0.69 -3.05
C GLN A 35 12.54 1.32 -4.45
N GLY A 36 13.04 2.55 -4.51
CA GLY A 36 13.29 3.27 -5.75
C GLY A 36 13.39 4.77 -5.51
N LEU A 37 13.84 5.52 -6.52
CA LEU A 37 13.85 6.98 -6.49
C LEU A 37 12.43 7.52 -6.33
N ASP A 38 12.23 8.45 -5.40
CA ASP A 38 10.93 9.10 -5.15
C ASP A 38 9.76 8.14 -4.89
N VAL A 39 10.04 6.88 -4.51
CA VAL A 39 9.04 5.80 -4.49
C VAL A 39 7.80 6.12 -3.65
N VAL A 40 7.92 6.86 -2.54
CA VAL A 40 6.75 7.26 -1.74
C VAL A 40 5.81 8.13 -2.57
N ARG A 41 6.33 9.17 -3.21
CA ARG A 41 5.54 10.09 -4.05
C ARG A 41 5.00 9.38 -5.28
N ALA A 42 5.86 8.64 -5.99
CA ALA A 42 5.49 7.91 -7.21
C ALA A 42 4.39 6.88 -6.94
N SER A 43 4.50 6.12 -5.86
CA SER A 43 3.50 5.12 -5.54
C SER A 43 2.19 5.73 -5.02
N ARG A 44 2.22 6.86 -4.32
CA ARG A 44 0.99 7.61 -3.99
C ARG A 44 0.25 8.07 -5.24
N ALA A 45 0.98 8.51 -6.27
CA ALA A 45 0.40 8.86 -7.56
C ALA A 45 -0.21 7.63 -8.27
N LEU A 46 0.49 6.47 -8.25
CA LEU A 46 -0.01 5.22 -8.81
C LEU A 46 -1.28 4.70 -8.09
N ILE A 47 -1.31 4.82 -6.76
CA ILE A 47 -2.46 4.42 -5.94
C ILE A 47 -3.70 5.27 -6.27
N GLY A 48 -3.51 6.57 -6.48
CA GLY A 48 -4.60 7.53 -6.68
C GLY A 48 -5.16 8.12 -5.39
N ALA A 49 -6.12 9.04 -5.54
CA ALA A 49 -6.73 9.77 -4.43
C ALA A 49 -7.34 8.83 -3.37
N THR A 50 -7.44 9.30 -2.12
CA THR A 50 -8.01 8.50 -1.01
C THR A 50 -9.46 8.15 -1.22
N ASN A 51 -10.23 9.09 -1.74
CA ASN A 51 -11.59 8.87 -2.21
C ASN A 51 -11.54 8.39 -3.67
N PRO A 52 -12.02 7.17 -3.98
CA PRO A 52 -12.02 6.65 -5.35
C PRO A 52 -12.77 7.53 -6.36
N ALA A 53 -13.78 8.29 -5.91
CA ALA A 53 -14.50 9.23 -6.79
C ALA A 53 -13.61 10.36 -7.32
N ASP A 54 -12.53 10.69 -6.60
CA ASP A 54 -11.55 11.71 -7.00
C ASP A 54 -10.30 11.08 -7.64
N ALA A 55 -10.24 9.75 -7.75
CA ALA A 55 -9.12 9.03 -8.34
C ALA A 55 -9.24 8.98 -9.86
N THR A 56 -8.15 9.29 -10.58
CA THR A 56 -8.15 9.29 -12.04
C THR A 56 -8.11 7.86 -12.60
N PRO A 57 -8.75 7.59 -13.75
CA PRO A 57 -8.59 6.31 -14.46
C PRO A 57 -7.11 5.98 -14.70
N GLY A 58 -6.74 4.70 -14.60
CA GLY A 58 -5.36 4.22 -14.65
C GLY A 58 -4.64 4.21 -13.30
N THR A 59 -5.24 4.77 -12.24
CA THR A 59 -4.77 4.59 -10.86
C THR A 59 -5.45 3.38 -10.23
N ILE A 60 -4.79 2.74 -9.26
CA ILE A 60 -5.33 1.53 -8.63
C ILE A 60 -6.73 1.78 -8.05
N ARG A 61 -6.94 2.90 -7.36
CA ARG A 61 -8.26 3.23 -6.79
C ARG A 61 -9.26 3.69 -7.84
N GLY A 62 -8.83 4.37 -8.90
CA GLY A 62 -9.71 4.78 -10.00
C GLY A 62 -10.25 3.59 -10.77
N ASP A 63 -9.45 2.52 -10.92
CA ASP A 63 -9.83 1.34 -11.70
C ASP A 63 -10.54 0.27 -10.87
N PHE A 64 -10.23 0.16 -9.57
CA PHE A 64 -10.66 -0.97 -8.73
C PHE A 64 -11.49 -0.60 -7.49
N CYS A 65 -11.76 0.68 -7.22
CA CYS A 65 -12.48 1.10 -6.03
C CYS A 65 -13.66 2.01 -6.35
N ILE A 66 -14.69 1.95 -5.50
CA ILE A 66 -15.91 2.77 -5.64
C ILE A 66 -16.15 3.58 -4.36
N GLU A 67 -15.98 2.95 -3.18
CA GLU A 67 -16.25 3.57 -1.88
C GLU A 67 -14.95 3.87 -1.13
N VAL A 68 -14.88 5.03 -0.46
CA VAL A 68 -13.70 5.46 0.33
C VAL A 68 -13.30 4.47 1.43
N GLY A 69 -14.28 3.83 2.09
CA GLY A 69 -14.02 2.84 3.14
C GLY A 69 -13.52 1.48 2.62
N LYS A 70 -13.50 1.27 1.30
CA LYS A 70 -13.09 0.02 0.64
C LYS A 70 -12.08 0.32 -0.48
N ASN A 71 -11.07 1.13 -0.18
CA ASN A 71 -10.11 1.61 -1.17
C ASN A 71 -8.89 0.68 -1.38
N VAL A 72 -9.02 -0.60 -0.99
CA VAL A 72 -8.19 -1.82 -1.23
C VAL A 72 -6.68 -1.77 -0.99
N ILE A 73 -6.09 -0.59 -0.84
CA ILE A 73 -4.65 -0.38 -0.84
C ILE A 73 -4.29 0.81 0.05
N HIS A 74 -3.27 0.65 0.89
CA HIS A 74 -2.61 1.72 1.64
C HIS A 74 -1.20 1.94 1.12
N GLY A 75 -0.75 3.19 1.15
CA GLY A 75 0.64 3.55 0.93
C GLY A 75 1.04 4.71 1.82
N SER A 76 2.27 4.67 2.35
CA SER A 76 2.83 5.74 3.19
C SER A 76 2.70 7.13 2.53
N ASP A 77 2.38 8.16 3.31
CA ASP A 77 2.19 9.53 2.82
C ASP A 77 3.48 10.35 2.72
N SER A 78 4.52 9.95 3.44
CA SER A 78 5.80 10.65 3.54
C SER A 78 6.94 9.66 3.81
N VAL A 79 8.18 10.09 3.60
CA VAL A 79 9.37 9.28 3.91
C VAL A 79 9.45 8.96 5.40
N GLU A 80 9.07 9.91 6.25
CA GLU A 80 9.04 9.73 7.71
C GLU A 80 8.01 8.68 8.14
N SER A 81 6.77 8.79 7.61
CA SER A 81 5.74 7.76 7.84
C SER A 81 6.18 6.39 7.31
N ALA A 82 6.81 6.34 6.13
CA ALA A 82 7.30 5.08 5.57
C ALA A 82 8.32 4.38 6.49
N ARG A 83 9.28 5.13 7.06
CA ARG A 83 10.25 4.56 8.02
C ARG A 83 9.57 3.97 9.25
N ARG A 84 8.62 4.72 9.82
CA ARG A 84 7.83 4.27 10.98
C ARG A 84 6.99 3.03 10.68
N GLU A 85 6.29 3.02 9.54
CA GLU A 85 5.43 1.90 9.12
C GLU A 85 6.27 0.66 8.81
N ILE A 86 7.40 0.78 8.10
CA ILE A 86 8.29 -0.37 7.83
C ILE A 86 8.76 -1.01 9.13
N ALA A 87 9.20 -0.21 10.11
CA ALA A 87 9.64 -0.70 11.41
C ALA A 87 8.51 -1.32 12.26
N LEU A 88 7.25 -0.96 11.99
CA LEU A 88 6.08 -1.52 12.68
C LEU A 88 5.71 -2.91 12.12
N TRP A 89 5.82 -3.09 10.80
CA TRP A 89 5.30 -4.28 10.11
C TRP A 89 6.34 -5.34 9.79
N PHE A 90 7.62 -4.97 9.75
CA PHE A 90 8.70 -5.87 9.37
C PHE A 90 9.84 -5.85 10.38
N ARG A 91 10.43 -7.02 10.61
CA ARG A 91 11.73 -7.12 11.27
C ARG A 91 12.84 -6.83 10.25
N THR A 92 13.99 -6.38 10.72
CA THR A 92 15.10 -5.99 9.84
C THR A 92 15.63 -7.16 9.00
N ASP A 93 15.54 -8.39 9.50
CA ASP A 93 15.93 -9.63 8.80
C ASP A 93 14.95 -10.05 7.69
N GLU A 94 13.76 -9.45 7.63
CA GLU A 94 12.75 -9.73 6.60
C GLU A 94 12.92 -8.82 5.37
N LEU A 95 13.74 -7.77 5.47
CA LEU A 95 14.04 -6.86 4.38
C LEU A 95 15.17 -7.44 3.52
N LEU A 96 14.84 -7.80 2.29
CA LEU A 96 15.78 -8.39 1.35
C LEU A 96 16.61 -7.33 0.64
N CYS A 97 17.92 -7.48 0.71
CA CYS A 97 18.88 -6.74 -0.11
C CYS A 97 19.34 -7.63 -1.27
N TRP A 98 19.16 -7.17 -2.50
CA TRP A 98 19.57 -7.89 -3.70
C TRP A 98 20.08 -6.88 -4.74
N GLU A 99 20.90 -7.36 -5.68
CA GLU A 99 21.43 -6.54 -6.77
C GLU A 99 20.45 -6.51 -7.94
N ASP A 100 19.92 -5.33 -8.23
CA ASP A 100 18.97 -5.14 -9.32
C ASP A 100 19.68 -5.11 -10.67
N SER A 101 19.57 -6.20 -11.42
CA SER A 101 20.15 -6.32 -12.75
C SER A 101 19.58 -5.32 -13.76
N ALA A 102 18.36 -4.80 -13.53
CA ALA A 102 17.76 -3.79 -14.38
C ALA A 102 18.13 -2.35 -13.96
N GLY A 103 18.74 -2.16 -12.79
CA GLY A 103 18.99 -0.84 -12.20
C GLY A 103 19.76 0.10 -13.14
N HIS A 104 20.74 -0.41 -13.88
CA HIS A 104 21.56 0.36 -14.82
C HIS A 104 20.82 0.81 -16.09
N TRP A 105 19.65 0.26 -16.39
CA TRP A 105 18.78 0.74 -17.48
C TRP A 105 17.76 1.76 -17.01
N LEU A 106 17.45 1.77 -15.71
CA LEU A 106 16.40 2.60 -15.11
C LEU A 106 16.93 3.91 -14.54
N TYR A 107 18.18 3.91 -14.10
CA TYR A 107 18.84 5.05 -13.45
C TYR A 107 20.14 5.39 -14.21
N GLU A 108 20.42 6.69 -14.32
CA GLU A 108 21.70 7.21 -14.82
C GLU A 108 22.82 7.09 -13.80
#